data_AF-A0A1V5V5V7-F1
#
_entry.id   AF-A0A1V5V5V7-F1
#
_cell.length_a   1.000
_cell.length_b   1.000
_cell.length_c   1.000
_cell.angle_alpha   90.00
_cell.angle_beta   90.00
_cell.angle_gamma   90.00
#
_symmetry.space_group_name_H-M   'P 1'
#
loop_
_entity.id
_entity.type
_entity.pdbx_description
1 polymer ?
#
loop_
_entity_poly.entity_id
_entity_poly.type
_entity_poly.pdbx_seq_one_letter_code
_entity_poly.pdbx_strand_id
1 'polypeptide(L)'
;MDFICKFIDFAALHHYNHLMLSLGDRIRTRSYPFRAPAESYSPEEIRKIVAYGKQKDIEVFPSVPTLGHAEDFLSHPEMEELAELRHGVRGRWNDRNKVDFCASSDKVYEFFESYFREIAPLFPSPYFHIGFDEAWNIGYCEQCAPLAKTHGEAELCLGSLLRTHGILRKLGKRVIMWDDMFEYYPEILPRVPRNILMADWQYQRDVRRYEAHFVDLSIERRLEQYERLGFEYLIAPADFNFSNIRTFCEYAGDFHPFGAILTLWGKSVFFNTKSYPAVAYAGHLFAGESPSDAWRTMCDSLFPEVFPSGSAEEAALRTLLETSWIHGEMILNEHKLRCLPFFGRDSVLPAELELVHRVLDNCSVAGEPGKTVLKDLLLAVDGVLLREKIKTLFQTFLEKNGDMASFQEQLNKRLEEIKKLQQERVEFWNSQRTGLIPCRVGDFYDFVQKNCLELGEKLLQRNWVRIRFMLPVQYGAPRTALSLRSKGKWIGTEGQVYKMTRFAEDDWDRALFEYVIPVEADSPDALEISVDAYGGTGVCFAEYFQCGRHWVPDRLLEWEGTVIHPEHLLKNDAKFTWFGSGDIRLDFADRQQAAATNRIVISLKEERRKRN
;
A
#
# COMPACT_ATOMS: atom_id res chain seq x y z
N MET A 1 22.09 -7.62 13.68
CA MET A 1 21.99 -8.65 14.74
C MET A 1 21.42 -8.04 16.02
N ASP A 2 22.12 -7.11 16.67
CA ASP A 2 21.70 -6.52 17.96
C ASP A 2 20.27 -5.98 17.97
N PHE A 3 19.86 -5.29 16.91
CA PHE A 3 18.48 -4.82 16.75
C PHE A 3 17.47 -5.97 16.80
N ILE A 4 17.71 -7.05 16.05
CA ILE A 4 16.79 -8.21 15.98
C ILE A 4 16.72 -8.89 17.35
N CYS A 5 17.84 -9.05 18.04
CA CYS A 5 17.85 -9.65 19.38
C CYS A 5 17.05 -8.79 20.39
N LYS A 6 17.25 -7.47 20.40
CA LYS A 6 16.45 -6.55 21.23
C LYS A 6 14.96 -6.58 20.87
N PHE A 7 14.65 -6.73 19.58
CA PHE A 7 13.27 -6.87 19.14
C PHE A 7 12.64 -8.20 19.57
N ILE A 8 13.41 -9.30 19.56
CA ILE A 8 12.96 -10.59 20.12
C ILE A 8 12.67 -10.46 21.61
N ASP A 9 13.54 -9.79 22.37
CA ASP A 9 13.30 -9.52 23.80
C ASP A 9 12.00 -8.74 24.00
N PHE A 10 11.78 -7.71 23.18
CA PHE A 10 10.57 -6.89 23.23
C PHE A 10 9.32 -7.70 22.86
N ALA A 11 9.36 -8.49 21.79
CA ALA A 11 8.24 -9.32 21.37
C ALA A 11 7.89 -10.37 22.44
N ALA A 12 8.89 -11.01 23.05
CA ALA A 12 8.70 -11.96 24.14
C ALA A 12 8.08 -11.32 25.39
N LEU A 13 8.50 -10.10 25.73
CA LEU A 13 7.90 -9.32 26.82
C LEU A 13 6.39 -9.09 26.61
N HIS A 14 5.96 -8.95 25.35
CA HIS A 14 4.58 -8.71 24.96
C HIS A 14 3.88 -9.95 24.40
N HIS A 15 4.15 -11.13 24.97
CA HIS A 15 3.41 -12.38 24.73
C HIS A 15 3.48 -12.97 23.32
N TYR A 16 4.35 -12.47 22.43
CA TYR A 16 4.61 -13.18 21.19
C TYR A 16 5.34 -14.48 21.49
N ASN A 17 5.08 -15.50 20.68
CA ASN A 17 5.75 -16.80 20.72
C ASN A 17 6.40 -17.16 19.37
N HIS A 18 6.21 -16.33 18.33
CA HIS A 18 6.80 -16.53 17.02
C HIS A 18 7.34 -15.21 16.44
N LEU A 19 8.39 -15.31 15.63
CA LEU A 19 8.91 -14.23 14.79
C LEU A 19 9.06 -14.70 13.35
N MET A 20 8.22 -14.17 12.47
CA MET A 20 8.32 -14.39 11.02
C MET A 20 9.34 -13.41 10.42
N LEU A 21 10.40 -13.93 9.80
CA LEU A 21 11.37 -13.11 9.09
C LEU A 21 11.03 -13.05 7.60
N SER A 22 10.39 -11.95 7.17
CA SER A 22 10.22 -11.64 5.75
C SER A 22 11.49 -10.99 5.20
N LEU A 23 12.36 -11.83 4.66
CA LEU A 23 13.69 -11.44 4.20
C LEU A 23 13.82 -11.45 2.68
N GLY A 24 12.79 -11.80 1.92
CA GLY A 24 12.90 -11.94 0.46
C GLY A 24 14.07 -12.86 0.09
N ASP A 25 15.02 -12.34 -0.67
CA ASP A 25 16.23 -13.04 -1.12
C ASP A 25 17.49 -12.72 -0.27
N ARG A 26 17.31 -12.10 0.90
CA ARG A 26 18.39 -11.59 1.76
C ARG A 26 19.11 -12.68 2.54
N ILE A 27 18.76 -13.96 2.40
CA ILE A 27 19.55 -15.06 2.95
C ILE A 27 20.46 -15.61 1.85
N ARG A 28 21.77 -15.37 2.01
CA ARG A 28 22.78 -15.78 1.03
C ARG A 28 23.08 -17.26 1.16
N THR A 29 22.78 -18.04 0.12
CA THR A 29 23.01 -19.50 0.06
C THR A 29 23.99 -19.85 -1.07
N ARG A 30 24.29 -21.14 -1.25
CA ARG A 30 25.08 -21.60 -2.39
C ARG A 30 24.27 -21.58 -3.68
N SER A 31 22.99 -21.95 -3.60
CA SER A 31 22.03 -21.86 -4.70
C SER A 31 21.66 -20.43 -5.11
N TYR A 32 21.82 -19.46 -4.20
CA TYR A 32 21.54 -18.05 -4.45
C TYR A 32 22.61 -17.14 -3.79
N PRO A 33 23.77 -16.96 -4.44
CA PRO A 33 24.90 -16.24 -3.85
C PRO A 33 24.98 -14.76 -4.22
N PHE A 34 23.99 -14.21 -4.94
CA PHE A 34 24.15 -12.97 -5.70
C PHE A 34 24.17 -11.68 -4.87
N ARG A 35 23.55 -11.67 -3.69
CA ARG A 35 23.56 -10.48 -2.82
C ARG A 35 24.89 -10.30 -2.09
N ALA A 36 25.34 -9.05 -2.02
CA ALA A 36 26.55 -8.69 -1.29
C ALA A 36 26.40 -8.97 0.23
N PRO A 37 27.51 -9.26 0.94
CA PRO A 37 27.46 -9.48 2.39
C PRO A 37 26.89 -8.34 3.23
N ALA A 38 27.07 -7.09 2.82
CA ALA A 38 26.48 -5.95 3.52
C ALA A 38 24.95 -5.87 3.39
N GLU A 39 24.38 -6.62 2.46
CA GLU A 39 22.97 -6.56 2.07
C GLU A 39 22.24 -7.89 2.31
N SER A 40 22.90 -8.87 2.91
CA SER A 40 22.36 -10.21 3.12
C SER A 40 22.89 -10.87 4.39
N TYR A 41 22.10 -11.77 4.96
CA TYR A 41 22.48 -12.62 6.07
C TYR A 41 23.14 -13.90 5.57
N SER A 42 24.25 -14.26 6.20
CA SER A 42 24.82 -15.59 6.08
C SER A 42 23.98 -16.63 6.84
N PRO A 43 24.08 -17.92 6.48
CA PRO A 43 23.42 -18.99 7.24
C PRO A 43 23.81 -19.01 8.72
N GLU A 44 25.03 -18.57 9.05
CA GLU A 44 25.50 -18.51 10.43
C GLU A 44 24.85 -17.37 11.22
N GLU A 45 24.62 -16.21 10.60
CA GLU A 45 23.87 -15.12 11.24
C GLU A 45 22.42 -15.52 11.48
N ILE A 46 21.79 -16.19 10.52
CA ILE A 46 20.43 -16.73 10.70
C ILE A 46 20.38 -17.73 11.86
N ARG A 47 21.34 -18.66 11.95
CA ARG A 47 21.42 -19.59 13.10
C ARG A 47 21.53 -18.86 14.43
N LYS A 48 22.29 -17.76 14.49
CA LYS A 48 22.39 -16.94 15.71
C LYS A 48 21.06 -16.29 16.06
N ILE A 49 20.32 -15.75 15.08
CA ILE A 49 18.98 -15.17 15.31
C ILE A 49 18.02 -16.24 15.84
N VAL A 50 17.97 -17.40 15.16
CA VAL A 50 17.09 -18.51 15.51
C VAL A 50 17.43 -19.08 16.89
N ALA A 51 18.72 -19.24 17.21
CA ALA A 51 19.16 -19.70 18.52
C ALA A 51 18.81 -18.70 19.62
N TYR A 52 18.91 -17.40 19.33
CA TYR A 52 18.53 -16.35 20.27
C TYR A 52 17.01 -16.33 20.51
N GLY A 53 16.19 -16.43 19.45
CA GLY A 53 14.74 -16.58 19.56
C GLY A 53 14.37 -17.75 20.47
N LYS A 54 14.99 -18.92 20.25
CA LYS A 54 14.78 -20.10 21.08
C LYS A 54 15.12 -19.88 22.56
N GLN A 55 16.16 -19.09 22.87
CA GLN A 55 16.52 -18.75 24.26
C GLN A 55 15.47 -17.87 24.94
N LYS A 56 14.58 -17.25 24.17
CA LYS A 56 13.51 -16.35 24.62
C LYS A 56 12.12 -16.95 24.39
N ASP A 57 12.05 -18.25 24.15
CA ASP A 57 10.80 -18.96 23.82
C ASP A 57 10.05 -18.38 22.60
N ILE A 58 10.80 -17.72 21.69
CA ILE A 58 10.31 -17.22 20.41
C ILE A 58 10.75 -18.17 19.29
N GLU A 59 9.78 -18.79 18.62
CA GLU A 59 10.03 -19.61 17.46
C GLU A 59 10.22 -18.74 16.20
N VAL A 60 11.40 -18.80 15.61
CA VAL A 60 11.73 -18.02 14.41
C VAL A 60 11.53 -18.88 13.16
N PHE A 61 10.80 -18.34 12.17
CA PHE A 61 10.57 -19.01 10.88
C PHE A 61 10.67 -18.05 9.69
N PRO A 62 10.96 -18.54 8.48
CA PRO A 62 11.17 -17.68 7.31
C PRO A 62 9.86 -17.39 6.57
N SER A 63 9.82 -16.23 5.92
CA SER A 63 8.92 -15.96 4.79
C SER A 63 9.76 -15.74 3.53
N VAL A 64 9.49 -16.55 2.50
CA VAL A 64 10.16 -16.49 1.19
C VAL A 64 9.10 -16.44 0.10
N PRO A 65 9.04 -15.39 -0.74
CA PRO A 65 8.07 -15.31 -1.83
C PRO A 65 8.30 -16.41 -2.86
N THR A 66 7.22 -17.08 -3.28
CA THR A 66 7.28 -18.23 -4.22
C THR A 66 6.42 -18.07 -5.47
N LEU A 67 5.66 -16.98 -5.57
CA LEU A 67 4.89 -16.62 -6.76
C LEU A 67 5.02 -15.13 -7.03
N GLY A 68 4.16 -14.29 -6.46
CA GLY A 68 4.30 -12.83 -6.48
C GLY A 68 5.36 -12.32 -5.50
N HIS A 69 5.61 -11.01 -5.52
CA HIS A 69 6.65 -10.33 -4.74
C HIS A 69 8.07 -10.92 -4.91
N ALA A 70 8.35 -11.43 -6.11
CA ALA A 70 9.61 -12.07 -6.45
C ALA A 70 10.67 -11.09 -7.00
N GLU A 71 10.38 -9.79 -7.10
CA GLU A 71 11.27 -8.77 -7.69
C GLU A 71 12.69 -8.77 -7.11
N ASP A 72 12.83 -9.04 -5.82
CA ASP A 72 14.14 -9.11 -5.18
C ASP A 72 14.97 -10.27 -5.76
N PHE A 73 14.38 -11.46 -5.89
CA PHE A 73 15.01 -12.62 -6.52
C PHE A 73 15.27 -12.39 -8.01
N LEU A 74 14.28 -11.84 -8.72
CA LEU A 74 14.29 -11.70 -10.18
C LEU A 74 15.07 -10.46 -10.67
N SER A 75 15.58 -9.65 -9.75
CA SER A 75 16.43 -8.49 -10.06
C SER A 75 17.80 -8.88 -10.62
N HIS A 76 18.23 -10.12 -10.37
CA HIS A 76 19.51 -10.66 -10.83
C HIS A 76 19.38 -11.30 -12.22
N PRO A 77 20.24 -10.96 -13.20
CA PRO A 77 20.17 -11.49 -14.57
C PRO A 77 20.20 -13.03 -14.65
N GLU A 78 20.86 -13.70 -13.70
CA GLU A 78 20.93 -15.16 -13.59
C GLU A 78 19.57 -15.80 -13.31
N MET A 79 18.62 -15.02 -12.79
CA MET A 79 17.27 -15.45 -12.41
C MET A 79 16.22 -15.12 -13.49
N GLU A 80 16.63 -14.50 -14.61
CA GLU A 80 15.73 -14.08 -15.70
C GLU A 80 14.79 -15.20 -16.14
N GLU A 81 15.33 -16.40 -16.33
CA GLU A 81 14.63 -17.58 -16.82
C GLU A 81 13.53 -18.08 -15.88
N LEU A 82 13.55 -17.61 -14.63
CA LEU A 82 12.57 -17.95 -13.61
C LEU A 82 11.40 -16.98 -13.59
N ALA A 83 11.51 -15.81 -14.22
CA ALA A 83 10.46 -14.81 -14.22
C ALA A 83 9.32 -15.20 -15.18
N GLU A 84 8.09 -14.84 -14.80
CA GLU A 84 6.93 -14.87 -15.67
C GLU A 84 7.10 -13.83 -16.79
N LEU A 85 7.42 -12.58 -16.46
CA LEU A 85 7.68 -11.52 -17.44
C LEU A 85 9.14 -11.46 -17.92
N ARG A 86 9.69 -12.60 -18.32
CA ARG A 86 11.03 -12.70 -18.91
C ARG A 86 11.08 -12.25 -20.37
N HIS A 87 12.27 -11.94 -20.87
CA HIS A 87 12.52 -11.59 -22.28
C HIS A 87 11.69 -10.41 -22.81
N GLY A 88 11.24 -9.52 -21.92
CA GLY A 88 10.40 -8.39 -22.30
C GLY A 88 9.00 -8.81 -22.77
N VAL A 89 8.46 -9.92 -22.28
CA VAL A 89 7.00 -10.13 -22.31
C VAL A 89 6.34 -9.00 -21.54
N ARG A 90 5.18 -8.54 -22.04
CA ARG A 90 4.37 -7.55 -21.33
C ARG A 90 3.28 -8.28 -20.56
N GLY A 91 3.17 -7.97 -19.29
CA GLY A 91 2.20 -8.56 -18.38
C GLY A 91 0.85 -7.88 -18.42
N ARG A 92 0.08 -8.13 -17.36
CA ARG A 92 -1.13 -7.41 -17.04
C ARG A 92 -0.80 -5.91 -16.94
N TRP A 93 -1.76 -5.07 -17.32
CA TRP A 93 -1.59 -3.61 -17.38
C TRP A 93 -0.46 -3.10 -18.30
N ASN A 94 0.06 -3.96 -19.18
CA ASN A 94 1.12 -3.65 -20.13
C ASN A 94 2.47 -3.32 -19.46
N ASP A 95 2.66 -3.74 -18.20
CA ASP A 95 3.92 -3.62 -17.48
C ASP A 95 4.94 -4.69 -17.93
N ARG A 96 6.18 -4.53 -17.47
CA ARG A 96 7.31 -5.45 -17.75
C ARG A 96 8.04 -5.82 -16.47
N ASN A 97 7.41 -5.59 -15.32
CA ASN A 97 8.08 -5.71 -14.04
C ASN A 97 8.14 -7.18 -13.66
N LYS A 98 9.34 -7.69 -13.38
CA LYS A 98 9.53 -9.09 -12.98
C LYS A 98 9.23 -9.25 -11.50
N VAL A 99 7.94 -9.27 -11.19
CA VAL A 99 7.42 -9.41 -9.81
C VAL A 99 6.90 -10.82 -9.53
N ASP A 100 6.79 -11.66 -10.57
CA ASP A 100 6.21 -13.01 -10.49
C ASP A 100 7.19 -14.08 -10.99
N PHE A 101 7.34 -15.15 -10.23
CA PHE A 101 7.93 -16.40 -10.73
C PHE A 101 7.02 -17.06 -11.77
N CYS A 102 7.64 -17.72 -12.75
CA CYS A 102 6.93 -18.47 -13.79
C CYS A 102 6.25 -19.70 -13.19
N ALA A 103 4.92 -19.68 -13.11
CA ALA A 103 4.13 -20.72 -12.45
C ALA A 103 4.30 -22.12 -13.07
N SER A 104 4.72 -22.21 -14.34
CA SER A 104 4.82 -23.50 -15.06
C SER A 104 6.25 -23.98 -15.32
N SER A 105 7.28 -23.20 -14.96
CA SER A 105 8.66 -23.54 -15.30
C SER A 105 9.27 -24.54 -14.31
N ASP A 106 9.75 -25.68 -14.79
CA ASP A 106 10.46 -26.66 -13.96
C ASP A 106 11.73 -26.07 -13.31
N LYS A 107 12.40 -25.13 -13.98
CA LYS A 107 13.58 -24.44 -13.43
C LYS A 107 13.26 -23.68 -12.14
N VAL A 108 12.04 -23.13 -12.00
CA VAL A 108 11.61 -22.45 -10.77
C VAL A 108 11.57 -23.45 -9.61
N TYR A 109 11.00 -24.63 -9.85
CA TYR A 109 10.88 -25.65 -8.81
C TYR A 109 12.21 -26.35 -8.51
N GLU A 110 13.09 -26.51 -9.49
CA GLU A 110 14.49 -26.96 -9.26
C GLU A 110 15.26 -25.96 -8.39
N PHE A 111 15.07 -24.67 -8.64
CA PHE A 111 15.60 -23.60 -7.79
C PHE A 111 15.01 -23.67 -6.38
N PHE A 112 13.67 -23.76 -6.24
CA PHE A 112 13.03 -23.89 -4.93
C PHE A 112 13.48 -25.13 -4.17
N GLU A 113 13.61 -26.30 -4.82
CA GLU A 113 14.15 -27.50 -4.18
C GLU A 113 15.58 -27.29 -3.66
N SER A 114 16.42 -26.59 -4.43
CA SER A 114 17.80 -26.31 -4.06
C SER A 114 17.89 -25.28 -2.92
N TYR A 115 17.18 -24.16 -3.07
CA TYR A 115 17.16 -23.06 -2.12
C TYR A 115 16.51 -23.48 -0.80
N PHE A 116 15.33 -24.10 -0.82
CA PHE A 116 14.64 -24.53 0.40
C PHE A 116 15.39 -25.63 1.14
N ARG A 117 16.15 -26.49 0.44
CA ARG A 117 17.02 -27.49 1.10
C ARG A 117 18.13 -26.82 1.92
N GLU A 118 18.59 -25.63 1.54
CA GLU A 118 19.57 -24.85 2.30
C GLU A 118 18.92 -24.01 3.40
N ILE A 119 17.73 -23.44 3.15
CA ILE A 119 17.03 -22.55 4.09
C ILE A 119 16.31 -23.33 5.19
N ALA A 120 15.53 -24.35 4.86
CA ALA A 120 14.67 -25.08 5.80
C ALA A 120 15.42 -25.61 7.05
N PRO A 121 16.67 -26.12 6.95
CA PRO A 121 17.44 -26.54 8.13
C PRO A 121 17.94 -25.41 9.03
N LEU A 122 17.96 -24.15 8.55
CA LEU A 122 18.35 -23.00 9.36
C LEU A 122 17.27 -22.63 10.39
N PHE A 123 16.02 -23.00 10.11
CA PHE A 123 14.85 -22.70 10.93
C PHE A 123 14.24 -24.01 11.43
N PRO A 124 14.46 -24.43 12.69
CA PRO A 124 13.87 -25.65 13.23
C PRO A 124 12.34 -25.66 13.29
N SER A 125 11.69 -24.49 13.29
CA SER A 125 10.24 -24.32 13.21
C SER A 125 9.60 -25.21 12.14
N PRO A 126 8.45 -25.88 12.39
CA PRO A 126 7.72 -26.55 11.34
C PRO A 126 7.16 -25.57 10.31
N TYR A 127 7.00 -24.29 10.62
CA TYR A 127 6.37 -23.34 9.72
C TYR A 127 7.34 -22.81 8.65
N PHE A 128 6.78 -22.55 7.46
CA PHE A 128 7.48 -21.86 6.38
C PHE A 128 6.45 -21.05 5.60
N HIS A 129 6.60 -19.72 5.62
CA HIS A 129 5.70 -18.83 4.90
C HIS A 129 6.17 -18.65 3.45
N ILE A 130 5.27 -18.78 2.49
CA ILE A 130 5.62 -18.82 1.05
C ILE A 130 5.25 -17.55 0.28
N GLY A 131 4.72 -16.54 0.99
CA GLY A 131 4.09 -15.38 0.36
C GLY A 131 2.84 -15.84 -0.36
N PHE A 132 2.93 -15.87 -1.69
CA PHE A 132 1.91 -16.35 -2.63
C PHE A 132 0.74 -15.36 -2.83
N ASP A 133 1.01 -14.08 -2.62
CA ASP A 133 0.14 -12.92 -2.77
C ASP A 133 0.44 -12.12 -4.04
N GLU A 134 -0.52 -11.28 -4.45
CA GLU A 134 -0.38 -10.21 -5.46
C GLU A 134 0.23 -10.65 -6.80
N ALA A 135 -0.03 -11.89 -7.23
CA ALA A 135 0.55 -12.45 -8.44
C ALA A 135 -0.29 -12.19 -9.69
N TRP A 136 -0.10 -11.02 -10.30
CA TRP A 136 -0.99 -10.50 -11.35
C TRP A 136 -0.72 -11.03 -12.77
N ASN A 137 0.50 -11.53 -13.03
CA ASN A 137 0.95 -11.82 -14.39
C ASN A 137 0.96 -13.32 -14.76
N ILE A 138 0.29 -14.18 -13.99
CA ILE A 138 0.24 -15.62 -14.27
C ILE A 138 -0.28 -15.87 -15.69
N GLY A 139 0.45 -16.67 -16.49
CA GLY A 139 -0.02 -17.07 -17.82
C GLY A 139 0.43 -16.17 -18.97
N TYR A 140 1.30 -15.20 -18.76
CA TYR A 140 1.75 -14.26 -19.80
C TYR A 140 3.00 -14.74 -20.54
N CYS A 141 3.85 -15.52 -19.89
CA CYS A 141 5.09 -15.99 -20.51
C CYS A 141 4.84 -17.03 -21.61
N GLU A 142 5.81 -17.24 -22.50
CA GLU A 142 5.71 -18.20 -23.62
C GLU A 142 5.41 -19.66 -23.19
N GLN A 143 5.76 -20.04 -21.96
CA GLN A 143 5.47 -21.37 -21.40
C GLN A 143 4.07 -21.42 -20.76
N CYS A 144 3.71 -20.40 -19.99
CA CYS A 144 2.45 -20.36 -19.26
C CYS A 144 1.27 -19.98 -20.18
N ALA A 145 1.46 -19.14 -21.21
CA ALA A 145 0.40 -18.69 -22.12
C ALA A 145 -0.38 -19.82 -22.81
N PRO A 146 0.24 -20.84 -23.45
CA PRO A 146 -0.52 -21.95 -24.03
C PRO A 146 -1.25 -22.79 -22.97
N LEU A 147 -0.67 -22.93 -21.77
CA LEU A 147 -1.29 -23.67 -20.67
C LEU A 147 -2.47 -22.91 -20.06
N ALA A 148 -2.33 -21.61 -19.85
CA ALA A 148 -3.41 -20.73 -19.38
C ALA A 148 -4.58 -20.72 -20.37
N LYS A 149 -4.31 -20.75 -21.68
CA LYS A 149 -5.36 -20.86 -22.70
C LYS A 149 -6.10 -22.21 -22.65
N THR A 150 -5.42 -23.29 -22.26
CA THR A 150 -5.96 -24.66 -22.29
C THR A 150 -6.64 -25.03 -20.97
N HIS A 151 -6.08 -24.60 -19.84
CA HIS A 151 -6.47 -24.99 -18.49
C HIS A 151 -7.01 -23.84 -17.65
N GLY A 152 -6.71 -22.58 -18.00
CA GLY A 152 -7.01 -21.40 -17.20
C GLY A 152 -5.85 -20.95 -16.30
N GLU A 153 -5.79 -19.65 -15.98
CA GLU A 153 -4.78 -19.09 -15.06
C GLU A 153 -4.90 -19.67 -13.65
N ALA A 154 -6.13 -19.92 -13.19
CA ALA A 154 -6.42 -20.51 -11.89
C ALA A 154 -5.77 -21.89 -11.71
N GLU A 155 -5.72 -22.73 -12.75
CA GLU A 155 -5.05 -24.03 -12.70
C GLU A 155 -3.53 -23.88 -12.60
N LEU A 156 -2.94 -22.87 -13.23
CA LEU A 156 -1.52 -22.59 -13.10
C LEU A 156 -1.18 -22.09 -11.69
N CYS A 157 -2.04 -21.22 -11.13
CA CYS A 157 -1.94 -20.77 -9.74
C CYS A 157 -1.98 -21.97 -8.77
N LEU A 158 -3.01 -22.83 -8.88
CA LEU A 158 -3.11 -24.02 -8.04
C LEU A 158 -1.95 -24.99 -8.25
N GLY A 159 -1.52 -25.21 -9.50
CA GLY A 159 -0.38 -26.05 -9.83
C GLY A 159 0.90 -25.59 -9.15
N SER A 160 1.15 -24.27 -9.15
CA SER A 160 2.28 -23.67 -8.46
C SER A 160 2.23 -23.89 -6.94
N LEU A 161 1.06 -23.66 -6.33
CA LEU A 161 0.87 -23.90 -4.91
C LEU A 161 1.16 -25.36 -4.54
N LEU A 162 0.63 -26.32 -5.29
CA LEU A 162 0.80 -27.75 -5.02
C LEU A 162 2.26 -28.21 -5.17
N ARG A 163 3.00 -27.68 -6.15
CA ARG A 163 4.42 -28.01 -6.33
C ARG A 163 5.26 -27.44 -5.18
N THR A 164 5.09 -26.16 -4.84
CA THR A 164 5.78 -25.51 -3.71
C THR A 164 5.47 -26.20 -2.39
N HIS A 165 4.19 -26.49 -2.12
CA HIS A 165 3.74 -27.26 -0.96
C HIS A 165 4.38 -28.65 -0.89
N GLY A 166 4.42 -29.36 -2.02
CA GLY A 166 5.04 -30.69 -2.12
C GLY A 166 6.53 -30.70 -1.77
N ILE A 167 7.28 -29.67 -2.19
CA ILE A 167 8.71 -29.52 -1.87
C ILE A 167 8.88 -29.31 -0.36
N LEU A 168 8.16 -28.34 0.22
CA LEU A 168 8.27 -27.99 1.63
C LEU A 168 7.82 -29.13 2.55
N ARG A 169 6.79 -29.89 2.15
CA ARG A 169 6.34 -31.09 2.87
C ARG A 169 7.44 -32.15 2.97
N LYS A 170 8.19 -32.39 1.89
CA LYS A 170 9.34 -33.33 1.91
C LYS A 170 10.45 -32.87 2.86
N LEU A 171 10.55 -31.56 3.11
CA LEU A 171 11.48 -30.96 4.06
C LEU A 171 10.91 -30.87 5.49
N GLY A 172 9.75 -31.47 5.74
CA GLY A 172 9.10 -31.47 7.06
C GLY A 172 8.47 -30.13 7.45
N LYS A 173 8.19 -29.25 6.47
CA LYS A 173 7.59 -27.94 6.71
C LYS A 173 6.09 -27.95 6.46
N ARG A 174 5.37 -27.17 7.26
CA ARG A 174 3.97 -26.79 7.13
C ARG A 174 3.91 -25.38 6.54
N VAL A 175 3.20 -25.25 5.42
CA VAL A 175 3.11 -24.00 4.65
C VAL A 175 2.17 -23.02 5.34
N ILE A 176 2.59 -21.76 5.39
CA ILE A 176 1.72 -20.59 5.62
C ILE A 176 1.69 -19.76 4.33
N MET A 177 0.54 -19.26 3.92
CA MET A 177 0.41 -18.41 2.74
C MET A 177 -0.59 -17.29 2.96
N TRP A 178 -0.36 -16.15 2.31
CA TRP A 178 -1.40 -15.15 2.10
C TRP A 178 -2.50 -15.70 1.19
N ASP A 179 -3.70 -15.16 1.29
CA ASP A 179 -4.90 -15.77 0.74
C ASP A 179 -5.64 -14.93 -0.31
N ASP A 180 -5.14 -13.73 -0.63
CA ASP A 180 -5.79 -12.77 -1.52
C ASP A 180 -5.98 -13.29 -2.95
N MET A 181 -5.14 -14.23 -3.40
CA MET A 181 -5.28 -14.86 -4.72
C MET A 181 -6.65 -15.56 -4.89
N PHE A 182 -7.32 -15.95 -3.80
CA PHE A 182 -8.66 -16.55 -3.86
C PHE A 182 -9.79 -15.56 -4.13
N GLU A 183 -9.53 -14.25 -4.11
CA GLU A 183 -10.49 -13.25 -4.58
C GLU A 183 -10.67 -13.28 -6.09
N TYR A 184 -9.59 -13.62 -6.80
CA TYR A 184 -9.54 -13.74 -8.27
C TYR A 184 -9.77 -15.17 -8.74
N TYR A 185 -9.36 -16.16 -7.95
CA TYR A 185 -9.53 -17.58 -8.26
C TYR A 185 -10.32 -18.31 -7.14
N PRO A 186 -11.55 -17.91 -6.82
CA PRO A 186 -12.32 -18.52 -5.74
C PRO A 186 -12.61 -20.02 -5.96
N GLU A 187 -12.64 -20.47 -7.21
CA GLU A 187 -12.93 -21.85 -7.60
C GLU A 187 -11.83 -22.85 -7.22
N ILE A 188 -10.58 -22.40 -7.01
CA ILE A 188 -9.50 -23.31 -6.62
C ILE A 188 -9.42 -23.53 -5.10
N LEU A 189 -9.97 -22.62 -4.28
CA LEU A 189 -9.88 -22.69 -2.82
C LEU A 189 -10.37 -24.04 -2.24
N PRO A 190 -11.50 -24.64 -2.67
CA PRO A 190 -11.93 -25.94 -2.18
C PRO A 190 -10.93 -27.08 -2.42
N ARG A 191 -10.02 -26.94 -3.40
CA ARG A 191 -9.02 -27.94 -3.81
C ARG A 191 -7.67 -27.75 -3.12
N VAL A 192 -7.46 -26.67 -2.38
CA VAL A 192 -6.21 -26.39 -1.67
C VAL A 192 -6.02 -27.36 -0.49
N PRO A 193 -4.81 -27.92 -0.27
CA PRO A 193 -4.57 -28.84 0.85
C PRO A 193 -4.90 -28.22 2.22
N ARG A 194 -5.68 -28.93 3.05
CA ARG A 194 -6.13 -28.43 4.36
C ARG A 194 -5.03 -28.29 5.41
N ASN A 195 -3.86 -28.87 5.17
CA ASN A 195 -2.71 -28.71 6.06
C ASN A 195 -1.89 -27.44 5.78
N ILE A 196 -2.32 -26.61 4.83
CA ILE A 196 -1.82 -25.24 4.66
C ILE A 196 -2.53 -24.34 5.66
N LEU A 197 -1.77 -23.54 6.38
CA LEU A 197 -2.29 -22.52 7.30
C LEU A 197 -2.51 -21.24 6.50
N MET A 198 -3.76 -20.82 6.36
CA MET A 198 -4.07 -19.57 5.64
C MET A 198 -3.71 -18.36 6.50
N ALA A 199 -3.19 -17.30 5.93
CA ALA A 199 -2.98 -16.02 6.59
C ALA A 199 -3.88 -14.98 5.92
N ASP A 200 -4.99 -14.67 6.58
CA ASP A 200 -5.98 -13.70 6.11
C ASP A 200 -5.56 -12.32 6.58
N TRP A 201 -5.01 -11.53 5.67
CA TRP A 201 -4.65 -10.15 5.96
C TRP A 201 -5.85 -9.24 5.77
N GLN A 202 -5.96 -8.19 6.58
CA GLN A 202 -6.96 -7.12 6.44
C GLN A 202 -6.36 -5.87 7.08
N TYR A 203 -6.24 -4.79 6.31
CA TYR A 203 -5.52 -3.57 6.72
C TYR A 203 -6.42 -2.32 6.83
N GLN A 204 -7.73 -2.50 6.61
CA GLN A 204 -8.75 -1.47 6.78
C GLN A 204 -8.79 -1.02 8.24
N ARG A 205 -9.14 0.25 8.48
CA ARG A 205 -9.25 0.80 9.83
C ARG A 205 -10.28 0.06 10.70
N ASP A 206 -11.32 -0.44 10.07
CA ASP A 206 -12.39 -1.21 10.70
C ASP A 206 -12.66 -2.48 9.90
N VAL A 207 -12.28 -3.62 10.47
CA VAL A 207 -12.39 -4.93 9.80
C VAL A 207 -13.72 -5.64 10.15
N ARG A 208 -14.60 -5.03 10.96
CA ARG A 208 -15.90 -5.63 11.32
C ARG A 208 -16.81 -5.89 10.12
N ARG A 209 -16.52 -5.25 8.99
CA ARG A 209 -17.06 -5.59 7.67
C ARG A 209 -15.89 -6.04 6.81
N TYR A 210 -15.74 -7.36 6.66
CA TYR A 210 -14.68 -7.93 5.82
C TYR A 210 -14.87 -7.48 4.37
N GLU A 211 -13.85 -6.88 3.79
CA GLU A 211 -13.86 -6.35 2.43
C GLU A 211 -12.77 -7.03 1.60
N ALA A 212 -13.11 -7.38 0.37
CA ALA A 212 -12.14 -7.84 -0.62
C ALA A 212 -11.06 -6.77 -0.81
N HIS A 213 -9.82 -7.23 -0.86
CA HIS A 213 -8.63 -6.40 -1.02
C HIS A 213 -8.62 -5.67 -2.35
N PHE A 214 -9.01 -6.37 -3.42
CA PHE A 214 -8.76 -5.90 -4.78
C PHE A 214 -10.02 -5.77 -5.62
N VAL A 215 -11.07 -6.52 -5.33
CA VAL A 215 -12.19 -6.67 -6.26
C VAL A 215 -13.48 -6.01 -5.76
N ASP A 216 -13.90 -4.98 -6.49
CA ASP A 216 -15.21 -4.30 -6.42
C ASP A 216 -15.60 -3.75 -5.03
N LEU A 217 -14.65 -3.61 -4.10
CA LEU A 217 -14.93 -3.36 -2.67
C LEU A 217 -16.00 -4.32 -2.12
N SER A 218 -15.97 -5.57 -2.60
CA SER A 218 -17.00 -6.55 -2.27
C SER A 218 -16.87 -7.00 -0.82
N ILE A 219 -18.01 -7.20 -0.15
CA ILE A 219 -18.03 -7.69 1.23
C ILE A 219 -18.00 -9.21 1.18
N GLU A 220 -17.04 -9.81 1.86
CA GLU A 220 -16.89 -11.26 1.85
C GLU A 220 -17.02 -11.87 3.25
N ARG A 221 -17.06 -13.20 3.31
CA ARG A 221 -17.11 -13.95 4.55
C ARG A 221 -16.01 -15.00 4.58
N ARG A 222 -14.76 -14.53 4.49
CA ARG A 222 -13.61 -15.41 4.28
C ARG A 222 -13.37 -16.37 5.45
N LEU A 223 -13.42 -15.87 6.69
CA LEU A 223 -13.25 -16.71 7.88
C LEU A 223 -14.33 -17.80 7.99
N GLU A 224 -15.61 -17.45 7.73
CA GLU A 224 -16.71 -18.43 7.64
C GLU A 224 -16.45 -19.49 6.56
N GLN A 225 -15.93 -19.07 5.40
CA GLN A 225 -15.57 -19.98 4.31
C GLN A 225 -14.44 -20.93 4.73
N TYR A 226 -13.45 -20.47 5.49
CA TYR A 226 -12.37 -21.32 6.01
C TYR A 226 -12.84 -22.35 7.01
N GLU A 227 -13.67 -21.98 7.99
CA GLU A 227 -14.25 -22.95 8.92
C GLU A 227 -15.09 -24.00 8.20
N ARG A 228 -15.95 -23.57 7.26
CA ARG A 228 -16.78 -24.48 6.46
C ARG A 228 -15.95 -25.45 5.63
N LEU A 229 -14.83 -25.00 5.08
CA LEU A 229 -13.94 -25.84 4.28
C LEU A 229 -12.97 -26.67 5.14
N GLY A 230 -12.82 -26.35 6.43
CA GLY A 230 -11.92 -27.03 7.37
C GLY A 230 -10.46 -26.60 7.24
N PHE A 231 -10.20 -25.32 7.00
CA PHE A 231 -8.85 -24.75 7.08
C PHE A 231 -8.55 -24.27 8.49
N GLU A 232 -7.31 -24.45 8.92
CA GLU A 232 -6.74 -23.61 9.97
C GLU A 232 -6.27 -22.30 9.33
N TYR A 233 -6.44 -21.18 10.03
CA TYR A 233 -6.08 -19.86 9.52
C TYR A 233 -5.60 -18.92 10.63
N LEU A 234 -4.82 -17.92 10.24
CA LEU A 234 -4.33 -16.82 11.05
C LEU A 234 -5.02 -15.55 10.58
N ILE A 235 -5.39 -14.67 11.52
CA ILE A 235 -5.69 -13.28 11.17
C ILE A 235 -4.40 -12.47 11.11
N ALA A 236 -4.29 -11.55 10.17
CA ALA A 236 -3.10 -10.76 9.98
C ALA A 236 -3.40 -9.25 9.94
N PRO A 237 -3.65 -8.60 11.09
CA PRO A 237 -3.71 -7.14 11.15
C PRO A 237 -2.34 -6.52 10.84
N ALA A 238 -2.33 -5.23 10.53
CA ALA A 238 -1.12 -4.46 10.35
C ALA A 238 -0.95 -3.42 11.46
N ASP A 239 0.30 -3.07 11.76
CA ASP A 239 0.58 -1.94 12.65
C ASP A 239 0.23 -0.57 12.06
N PHE A 240 -0.53 -0.55 10.97
CA PHE A 240 -0.98 0.67 10.33
C PHE A 240 -1.82 1.47 11.31
N ASN A 241 -2.76 0.83 12.01
CA ASN A 241 -3.62 1.53 12.97
C ASN A 241 -4.12 0.61 14.10
N PHE A 242 -4.34 1.19 15.29
CA PHE A 242 -4.77 0.42 16.47
C PHE A 242 -6.20 -0.11 16.30
N SER A 243 -7.08 0.67 15.67
CA SER A 243 -8.44 0.24 15.33
C SER A 243 -8.45 -1.02 14.46
N ASN A 244 -7.52 -1.18 13.51
CA ASN A 244 -7.41 -2.37 12.66
C ASN A 244 -7.11 -3.59 13.52
N ILE A 245 -6.08 -3.52 14.36
CA ILE A 245 -5.69 -4.59 15.29
C ILE A 245 -6.89 -4.98 16.16
N ARG A 246 -7.52 -3.98 16.79
CA ARG A 246 -8.65 -4.20 17.71
C ARG A 246 -9.88 -4.78 16.98
N THR A 247 -10.33 -4.14 15.91
CA THR A 247 -11.56 -4.52 15.20
C THR A 247 -11.42 -5.86 14.47
N PHE A 248 -10.22 -6.20 14.00
CA PHE A 248 -9.98 -7.51 13.41
C PHE A 248 -9.99 -8.60 14.49
N CYS A 249 -9.36 -8.36 15.66
CA CYS A 249 -9.49 -9.27 16.81
C CYS A 249 -10.94 -9.43 17.28
N GLU A 250 -11.71 -8.33 17.34
CA GLU A 250 -13.14 -8.36 17.68
C GLU A 250 -13.93 -9.21 16.67
N TYR A 251 -13.77 -8.96 15.37
CA TYR A 251 -14.41 -9.72 14.30
C TYR A 251 -14.03 -11.20 14.35
N ALA A 252 -12.75 -11.51 14.56
CA ALA A 252 -12.25 -12.87 14.65
C ALA A 252 -12.71 -13.61 15.92
N GLY A 253 -13.15 -12.89 16.96
CA GLY A 253 -13.69 -13.46 18.20
C GLY A 253 -14.99 -14.24 18.01
N ASP A 254 -15.70 -14.02 16.89
CA ASP A 254 -16.87 -14.81 16.49
C ASP A 254 -16.50 -16.13 15.78
N PHE A 255 -15.21 -16.39 15.59
CA PHE A 255 -14.66 -17.55 14.87
C PHE A 255 -13.54 -18.24 15.66
N HIS A 256 -12.89 -19.24 15.04
CA HIS A 256 -11.83 -20.05 15.66
C HIS A 256 -10.49 -19.95 14.92
N PRO A 257 -9.88 -18.74 14.82
CA PRO A 257 -8.55 -18.62 14.24
C PRO A 257 -7.53 -19.46 15.02
N PHE A 258 -6.56 -20.05 14.31
CA PHE A 258 -5.43 -20.77 14.90
C PHE A 258 -4.49 -19.83 15.67
N GLY A 259 -4.47 -18.55 15.30
CA GLY A 259 -3.64 -17.52 15.91
C GLY A 259 -3.69 -16.22 15.12
N ALA A 260 -2.74 -15.33 15.37
CA ALA A 260 -2.62 -14.05 14.68
C ALA A 260 -1.17 -13.71 14.33
N ILE A 261 -0.98 -12.92 13.26
CA ILE A 261 0.31 -12.34 12.88
C ILE A 261 0.13 -10.82 12.80
N LEU A 262 0.80 -10.06 13.67
CA LEU A 262 0.91 -8.62 13.44
C LEU A 262 1.94 -8.37 12.33
N THR A 263 1.50 -7.82 11.20
CA THR A 263 2.39 -7.53 10.08
C THR A 263 3.09 -6.18 10.23
N LEU A 264 4.36 -6.16 9.80
CA LEU A 264 5.24 -5.00 9.94
C LEU A 264 5.94 -4.64 8.61
N TRP A 265 5.26 -3.91 7.73
CA TRP A 265 5.78 -3.56 6.40
C TRP A 265 6.66 -2.29 6.34
N GLY A 266 7.85 -2.35 5.73
CA GLY A 266 8.66 -1.20 5.24
C GLY A 266 9.33 -0.28 6.28
N LYS A 267 10.20 -0.79 7.18
CA LYS A 267 10.44 -0.10 8.48
C LYS A 267 11.86 0.20 8.90
N SER A 268 12.61 0.91 8.08
CA SER A 268 13.72 1.66 8.65
C SER A 268 13.20 2.83 9.50
N VAL A 269 12.22 3.61 9.01
CA VAL A 269 11.85 4.93 9.56
C VAL A 269 10.92 4.94 10.79
N PHE A 270 9.81 4.18 10.80
CA PHE A 270 8.72 4.36 11.77
C PHE A 270 8.71 3.41 12.98
N PHE A 271 9.83 2.75 13.26
CA PHE A 271 9.83 1.64 14.21
C PHE A 271 9.44 2.06 15.64
N ASN A 272 9.91 3.23 16.10
CA ASN A 272 9.63 3.75 17.45
C ASN A 272 8.22 4.33 17.62
N THR A 273 7.72 5.04 16.60
CA THR A 273 6.41 5.72 16.66
C THR A 273 5.23 4.82 16.35
N LYS A 274 5.47 3.76 15.58
CA LYS A 274 4.44 2.87 15.05
C LYS A 274 4.54 1.47 15.62
N SER A 275 5.68 0.82 15.37
CA SER A 275 5.79 -0.62 15.51
C SER A 275 5.94 -1.07 16.94
N TYR A 276 6.73 -0.39 17.76
CA TYR A 276 6.84 -0.73 19.18
C TYR A 276 5.48 -0.62 19.90
N PRO A 277 4.73 0.51 19.82
CA PRO A 277 3.40 0.59 20.42
C PRO A 277 2.42 -0.47 19.89
N ALA A 278 2.38 -0.67 18.57
CA ALA A 278 1.46 -1.63 17.97
C ALA A 278 1.79 -3.08 18.32
N VAL A 279 3.08 -3.45 18.35
CA VAL A 279 3.53 -4.79 18.76
C VAL A 279 3.13 -5.04 20.21
N ALA A 280 3.41 -4.11 21.13
CA ALA A 280 2.98 -4.23 22.52
C ALA A 280 1.46 -4.41 22.63
N TYR A 281 0.69 -3.51 22.03
CA TYR A 281 -0.77 -3.53 22.09
C TYR A 281 -1.37 -4.82 21.51
N ALA A 282 -0.95 -5.22 20.31
CA ALA A 282 -1.43 -6.43 19.67
C ALA A 282 -1.05 -7.69 20.46
N GLY A 283 0.17 -7.73 21.03
CA GLY A 283 0.62 -8.87 21.82
C GLY A 283 -0.27 -9.15 23.02
N HIS A 284 -0.63 -8.10 23.78
CA HIS A 284 -1.56 -8.21 24.90
C HIS A 284 -2.99 -8.58 24.46
N LEU A 285 -3.47 -8.02 23.34
CA LEU A 285 -4.75 -8.44 22.75
C LEU A 285 -4.77 -9.92 22.35
N PHE A 286 -3.70 -10.39 21.69
CA PHE A 286 -3.58 -11.80 21.29
C PHE A 286 -3.46 -12.74 22.49
N ALA A 287 -2.95 -12.26 23.63
CA ALA A 287 -2.93 -12.98 24.90
C ALA A 287 -4.30 -13.03 25.61
N GLY A 288 -5.33 -12.39 25.03
CA GLY A 288 -6.70 -12.41 25.55
C GLY A 288 -7.03 -11.27 26.51
N GLU A 289 -6.19 -10.24 26.63
CA GLU A 289 -6.53 -9.04 27.40
C GLU A 289 -7.64 -8.24 26.72
N SER A 290 -8.42 -7.52 27.52
CA SER A 290 -9.40 -6.59 26.98
C SER A 290 -8.68 -5.44 26.23
N PRO A 291 -9.32 -4.79 25.23
CA PRO A 291 -8.70 -3.65 24.55
C PRO A 291 -8.26 -2.51 25.48
N SER A 292 -8.94 -2.31 26.60
CA SER A 292 -8.58 -1.30 27.60
C SER A 292 -7.38 -1.73 28.45
N ASP A 293 -7.26 -3.01 28.79
CA ASP A 293 -6.15 -3.52 29.58
C ASP A 293 -4.88 -3.62 28.73
N ALA A 294 -4.99 -4.13 27.50
CA ALA A 294 -3.88 -4.15 26.54
C ALA A 294 -3.33 -2.74 26.27
N TRP A 295 -4.22 -1.74 26.19
CA TRP A 295 -3.83 -0.33 26.06
C TRP A 295 -3.03 0.15 27.28
N ARG A 296 -3.54 -0.10 28.49
CA ARG A 296 -2.86 0.28 29.74
C ARG A 296 -1.50 -0.39 29.87
N THR A 297 -1.42 -1.71 29.64
CA THR A 297 -0.16 -2.44 29.75
C THR A 297 0.88 -1.95 28.73
N MET A 298 0.45 -1.63 27.50
CA MET A 298 1.32 -0.98 26.50
C MET A 298 1.83 0.38 27.00
N CYS A 299 0.93 1.22 27.54
CA CYS A 299 1.31 2.51 28.12
C CYS A 299 2.29 2.34 29.28
N ASP A 300 2.04 1.44 30.22
CA ASP A 300 2.92 1.19 31.37
C ASP A 300 4.32 0.73 30.92
N SER A 301 4.39 -0.06 29.85
CA SER A 301 5.66 -0.57 29.33
C SER A 301 6.49 0.46 28.54
N LEU A 302 5.84 1.35 27.78
CA LEU A 302 6.53 2.28 26.87
C LEU A 302 6.55 3.73 27.37
N PHE A 303 5.57 4.09 28.20
CA PHE A 303 5.30 5.43 28.70
C PHE A 303 5.07 5.37 30.23
N PRO A 304 6.05 4.90 31.02
CA PRO A 304 5.90 4.84 32.46
C PRO A 304 5.74 6.26 33.03
N GLU A 305 4.79 6.43 33.95
CA GLU A 305 4.45 7.69 34.64
C GLU A 305 3.64 8.72 33.82
N VAL A 306 3.24 8.39 32.59
CA VAL A 306 2.71 9.39 31.65
C VAL A 306 1.21 9.64 31.79
N PHE A 307 0.44 8.62 32.18
CA PHE A 307 -1.02 8.70 32.13
C PHE A 307 -1.66 8.10 33.38
N PRO A 308 -2.04 8.91 34.39
CA PRO A 308 -3.15 8.52 35.25
C PRO A 308 -4.33 8.13 34.35
N SER A 309 -4.94 6.98 34.58
CA SER A 309 -6.04 6.53 33.71
C SER A 309 -7.12 7.62 33.61
N GLY A 310 -7.43 8.03 32.37
CA GLY A 310 -8.33 9.13 32.05
C GLY A 310 -7.69 10.51 31.91
N SER A 311 -6.35 10.62 31.83
CA SER A 311 -5.67 11.91 31.62
C SER A 311 -5.86 12.45 30.20
N ALA A 312 -5.63 13.76 30.04
CA ALA A 312 -5.70 14.41 28.73
C ALA A 312 -4.60 13.91 27.79
N GLU A 313 -3.42 13.64 28.35
CA GLU A 313 -2.28 13.11 27.62
C GLU A 313 -2.57 11.67 27.15
N GLU A 314 -3.26 10.85 27.96
CA GLU A 314 -3.65 9.47 27.57
C GLU A 314 -4.59 9.53 26.37
N ALA A 315 -5.59 10.41 26.47
CA ALA A 315 -6.55 10.64 25.40
C ALA A 315 -5.87 11.18 24.14
N ALA A 316 -4.86 12.05 24.27
CA ALA A 316 -4.09 12.57 23.14
C ALA A 316 -3.24 11.48 22.47
N LEU A 317 -2.52 10.66 23.25
CA LEU A 317 -1.76 9.52 22.71
C LEU A 317 -2.70 8.50 22.04
N ARG A 318 -3.85 8.22 22.65
CA ARG A 318 -4.86 7.33 22.07
C ARG A 318 -5.38 7.87 20.76
N THR A 319 -5.75 9.14 20.73
CA THR A 319 -6.18 9.80 19.50
C THR A 319 -5.10 9.66 18.45
N LEU A 320 -3.84 10.00 18.78
CA LEU A 320 -2.69 9.91 17.88
C LEU A 320 -2.53 8.52 17.25
N LEU A 321 -2.49 7.46 18.08
CA LEU A 321 -2.25 6.09 17.63
C LEU A 321 -3.45 5.46 16.90
N GLU A 322 -4.67 5.94 17.19
CA GLU A 322 -5.90 5.59 16.46
C GLU A 322 -6.05 6.39 15.15
N THR A 323 -5.38 7.54 15.05
CA THR A 323 -5.28 8.38 13.85
C THR A 323 -4.05 8.07 13.00
N SER A 324 -3.58 6.82 13.01
CA SER A 324 -2.59 6.08 12.18
C SER A 324 -1.92 6.66 10.93
N TRP A 325 -2.48 7.72 10.38
CA TRP A 325 -2.03 8.53 9.27
C TRP A 325 -0.83 9.43 9.62
N ILE A 326 -0.43 9.49 10.91
CA ILE A 326 0.84 10.09 11.34
C ILE A 326 2.04 9.24 10.90
N HIS A 327 1.81 7.96 10.61
CA HIS A 327 2.86 6.97 10.40
C HIS A 327 3.25 6.80 8.93
N GLY A 328 2.82 7.74 8.08
CA GLY A 328 3.37 8.06 6.78
C GLY A 328 3.88 9.50 6.83
N GLU A 329 5.16 9.68 7.14
CA GLU A 329 5.86 10.97 7.01
C GLU A 329 5.48 11.73 5.74
N MET A 330 5.83 13.02 5.73
CA MET A 330 5.92 14.02 4.65
C MET A 330 5.96 13.59 3.17
N ILE A 331 6.10 12.31 2.81
CA ILE A 331 6.03 11.72 1.47
C ILE A 331 4.83 12.28 0.69
N LEU A 332 5.16 13.28 -0.12
CA LEU A 332 4.34 13.97 -1.09
C LEU A 332 5.07 13.85 -2.41
N ASN A 333 4.55 12.98 -3.28
CA ASN A 333 4.92 12.98 -4.68
C ASN A 333 3.94 13.87 -5.48
N GLU A 334 4.24 14.14 -6.74
CA GLU A 334 3.33 14.88 -7.62
C GLU A 334 1.95 14.23 -7.69
N HIS A 335 1.85 12.90 -7.60
CA HIS A 335 0.56 12.19 -7.65
C HIS A 335 -0.33 12.54 -6.45
N LYS A 336 0.20 12.50 -5.22
CA LYS A 336 -0.50 12.91 -3.98
C LYS A 336 -0.92 14.38 -4.02
N LEU A 337 -0.04 15.29 -4.50
CA LEU A 337 -0.35 16.73 -4.58
C LEU A 337 -1.41 17.08 -5.64
N ARG A 338 -1.55 16.22 -6.67
CA ARG A 338 -2.55 16.37 -7.73
C ARG A 338 -3.88 15.70 -7.42
N CYS A 339 -3.92 14.82 -6.41
CA CYS A 339 -5.12 14.14 -5.96
C CYS A 339 -5.86 15.03 -4.93
N LEU A 340 -7.13 15.32 -5.20
CA LEU A 340 -7.97 16.17 -4.36
C LEU A 340 -9.15 15.36 -3.81
N PRO A 341 -9.57 15.61 -2.55
CA PRO A 341 -10.77 14.98 -2.02
C PRO A 341 -12.03 15.39 -2.81
N PHE A 342 -12.87 14.41 -3.15
CA PHE A 342 -14.09 14.65 -3.95
C PHE A 342 -15.07 15.64 -3.31
N PHE A 343 -15.24 15.58 -1.98
CA PHE A 343 -16.18 16.42 -1.23
C PHE A 343 -15.54 17.68 -0.61
N GLY A 344 -14.32 18.02 -1.02
CA GLY A 344 -13.57 19.15 -0.47
C GLY A 344 -12.65 18.78 0.69
N ARG A 345 -11.91 19.78 1.14
CA ARG A 345 -10.77 19.62 2.06
C ARG A 345 -11.19 19.16 3.46
N ASP A 346 -10.38 18.29 4.05
CA ASP A 346 -10.49 17.96 5.48
C ASP A 346 -9.80 19.05 6.31
N SER A 347 -10.61 19.94 6.91
CA SER A 347 -10.11 20.94 7.87
C SER A 347 -10.12 20.45 9.32
N VAL A 348 -10.66 19.26 9.59
CA VAL A 348 -10.81 18.70 10.95
C VAL A 348 -9.49 18.07 11.37
N LEU A 349 -8.90 17.22 10.53
CA LEU A 349 -7.66 16.50 10.86
C LEU A 349 -6.50 17.43 11.31
N PRO A 350 -6.17 18.53 10.61
CA PRO A 350 -5.10 19.43 11.08
C PRO A 350 -5.40 20.05 12.45
N ALA A 351 -6.66 20.40 12.72
CA ALA A 351 -7.05 20.98 14.01
C ALA A 351 -6.95 19.96 15.16
N GLU A 352 -7.32 18.71 14.91
CA GLU A 352 -7.16 17.60 15.85
C GLU A 352 -5.68 17.36 16.15
N LEU A 353 -4.83 17.30 15.12
CA LEU A 353 -3.40 17.09 15.27
C LEU A 353 -2.70 18.25 16.00
N GLU A 354 -3.10 19.50 15.77
CA GLU A 354 -2.60 20.67 16.52
C GLU A 354 -2.97 20.63 18.01
N LEU A 355 -4.15 20.08 18.35
CA LEU A 355 -4.54 19.86 19.74
C LEU A 355 -3.70 18.73 20.35
N VAL A 356 -3.63 17.58 19.69
CA VAL A 356 -2.86 16.41 20.12
C VAL A 356 -1.38 16.79 20.32
N HIS A 357 -0.78 17.49 19.36
CA HIS A 357 0.59 17.97 19.46
C HIS A 357 0.80 18.83 20.72
N ARG A 358 -0.08 19.81 20.97
CA ARG A 358 0.05 20.69 22.15
C ARG A 358 -0.05 19.92 23.46
N VAL A 359 -0.90 18.89 23.53
CA VAL A 359 -1.02 18.07 24.73
C VAL A 359 0.25 17.22 24.93
N LEU A 360 0.73 16.57 23.87
CA LEU A 360 1.91 15.70 23.93
C LEU A 360 3.23 16.46 24.14
N ASP A 361 3.35 17.69 23.63
CA ASP A 361 4.55 18.52 23.80
C ASP A 361 4.74 18.97 25.27
N ASN A 362 3.64 19.08 26.03
CA ASN A 362 3.66 19.36 27.46
C ASN A 362 3.76 18.10 28.33
N CYS A 363 3.82 16.92 27.70
CA CYS A 363 3.80 15.63 28.38
C CYS A 363 5.16 15.32 29.01
N SER A 364 5.16 14.84 30.26
CA SER A 364 6.37 14.38 30.95
C SER A 364 6.44 12.85 30.92
N VAL A 365 7.60 12.30 30.55
CA VAL A 365 7.81 10.85 30.45
C VAL A 365 9.09 10.42 31.16
N ALA A 366 9.01 9.31 31.91
CA ALA A 366 10.15 8.75 32.62
C ALA A 366 10.94 7.76 31.75
N GLY A 367 12.24 7.66 32.04
CA GLY A 367 13.15 6.78 31.31
C GLY A 367 13.48 7.25 29.88
N GLU A 368 14.59 6.77 29.34
CA GLU A 368 14.98 7.12 27.96
C GLU A 368 14.12 6.51 26.84
N PRO A 369 13.60 5.27 26.96
CA PRO A 369 12.72 4.71 25.94
C PRO A 369 11.47 5.57 25.68
N GLY A 370 10.77 5.98 26.75
CA GLY A 370 9.60 6.83 26.65
C GLY A 370 9.90 8.21 26.05
N LYS A 371 11.02 8.84 26.45
CA LYS A 371 11.48 10.13 25.88
C LYS A 371 11.78 10.01 24.39
N THR A 372 12.41 8.91 23.99
CA THR A 372 12.75 8.61 22.61
C THR A 372 11.49 8.43 21.77
N VAL A 373 10.53 7.64 22.24
CA VAL A 373 9.27 7.41 21.53
C VAL A 373 8.46 8.72 21.44
N LEU A 374 8.31 9.46 22.54
CA LEU A 374 7.57 10.74 22.54
C LEU A 374 8.19 11.76 21.57
N LYS A 375 9.52 11.90 21.56
CA LYS A 375 10.19 12.81 20.63
C LYS A 375 9.98 12.40 19.17
N ASP A 376 10.08 11.11 18.84
CA ASP A 376 9.84 10.63 17.48
C ASP A 376 8.36 10.85 17.08
N LEU A 377 7.41 10.69 18.03
CA LEU A 377 5.98 10.96 17.79
C LEU A 377 5.73 12.43 17.47
N LEU A 378 6.28 13.36 18.25
CA LEU A 378 6.15 14.81 18.00
C LEU A 378 6.70 15.20 16.61
N LEU A 379 7.90 14.72 16.27
CA LEU A 379 8.51 14.95 14.95
C LEU A 379 7.68 14.36 13.80
N ALA A 380 7.00 13.23 14.02
CA ALA A 380 6.09 12.66 13.05
C ALA A 380 4.82 13.52 12.87
N VAL A 381 4.23 14.03 13.96
CA VAL A 381 3.08 14.95 13.92
C VAL A 381 3.43 16.25 13.22
N ASP A 382 4.61 16.83 13.50
CA ASP A 382 5.10 18.02 12.80
C ASP A 382 5.21 17.79 11.29
N GLY A 383 5.70 16.61 10.90
CA GLY A 383 5.74 16.19 9.50
C GLY A 383 4.35 16.16 8.87
N VAL A 384 3.36 15.58 9.54
CA VAL A 384 2.00 15.51 9.01
C VAL A 384 1.33 16.89 8.95
N LEU A 385 1.49 17.72 9.98
CA LEU A 385 0.97 19.09 9.97
C LEU A 385 1.59 19.91 8.82
N LEU A 386 2.88 19.76 8.56
CA LEU A 386 3.54 20.41 7.43
C LEU A 386 3.02 19.88 6.08
N ARG A 387 2.83 18.56 5.97
CA ARG A 387 2.22 17.91 4.80
C ARG A 387 0.84 18.49 4.49
N GLU A 388 -0.03 18.60 5.49
CA GLU A 388 -1.39 19.15 5.31
C GLU A 388 -1.36 20.64 4.98
N LYS A 389 -0.43 21.42 5.53
CA LYS A 389 -0.20 22.82 5.12
C LYS A 389 0.19 22.94 3.65
N ILE A 390 1.04 22.03 3.15
CA ILE A 390 1.43 21.98 1.74
C ILE A 390 0.23 21.57 0.87
N LYS A 391 -0.47 20.48 1.18
CA LYS A 391 -1.69 20.06 0.46
C LYS A 391 -2.71 21.20 0.38
N THR A 392 -2.97 21.87 1.51
CA THR A 392 -3.88 23.01 1.60
C THR A 392 -3.45 24.16 0.69
N LEU A 393 -2.15 24.46 0.61
CA LEU A 393 -1.61 25.50 -0.28
C LEU A 393 -1.91 25.18 -1.75
N PHE A 394 -1.57 23.97 -2.21
CA PHE A 394 -1.82 23.52 -3.58
C PHE A 394 -3.31 23.48 -3.91
N GLN A 395 -4.13 22.90 -3.02
CA GLN A 395 -5.59 22.85 -3.19
C GLN A 395 -6.21 24.25 -3.27
N THR A 396 -5.82 25.18 -2.38
CA THR A 396 -6.32 26.56 -2.40
C THR A 396 -5.97 27.27 -3.70
N PHE A 397 -4.75 27.06 -4.23
CA PHE A 397 -4.34 27.63 -5.50
C PHE A 397 -5.22 27.12 -6.67
N LEU A 398 -5.49 25.82 -6.69
CA LEU A 398 -6.33 25.15 -7.68
C LEU A 398 -7.81 25.54 -7.58
N GLU A 399 -8.35 25.75 -6.38
CA GLU A 399 -9.72 26.21 -6.14
C GLU A 399 -9.93 27.67 -6.54
N LYS A 400 -8.96 28.55 -6.23
CA LYS A 400 -9.04 30.01 -6.45
C LYS A 400 -8.55 30.45 -7.83
N ASN A 401 -8.27 29.51 -8.73
CA ASN A 401 -7.75 29.79 -10.07
C ASN A 401 -6.46 30.63 -10.10
N GLY A 402 -5.60 30.53 -9.08
CA GLY A 402 -4.20 30.97 -9.11
C GLY A 402 -3.88 32.44 -8.84
N ASP A 403 -3.87 32.83 -7.56
CA ASP A 403 -3.09 33.99 -7.09
C ASP A 403 -1.60 33.59 -7.01
N MET A 404 -0.84 34.04 -8.01
CA MET A 404 0.55 33.66 -8.24
C MET A 404 1.49 34.17 -7.15
N ALA A 405 1.31 35.43 -6.73
CA ALA A 405 2.23 36.09 -5.81
C ALA A 405 2.12 35.44 -4.41
N SER A 406 0.88 35.26 -3.93
CA SER A 406 0.64 34.62 -2.64
C SER A 406 1.07 33.15 -2.63
N PHE A 407 0.86 32.42 -3.73
CA PHE A 407 1.26 31.01 -3.81
C PHE A 407 2.78 30.84 -3.77
N GLN A 408 3.53 31.59 -4.56
CA GLN A 408 4.99 31.49 -4.59
C GLN A 408 5.62 31.84 -3.23
N GLU A 409 5.14 32.91 -2.58
CA GLU A 409 5.62 33.31 -1.26
C GLU A 409 5.35 32.20 -0.23
N GLN A 410 4.13 31.66 -0.20
CA GLN A 410 3.78 30.59 0.73
C GLN A 410 4.52 29.29 0.43
N LEU A 411 4.74 28.94 -0.85
CA LEU A 411 5.50 27.76 -1.24
C LEU A 411 6.93 27.85 -0.71
N ASN A 412 7.61 28.99 -0.94
CA ASN A 412 8.96 29.22 -0.43
C ASN A 412 9.03 29.07 1.10
N LYS A 413 8.03 29.58 1.82
CA LYS A 413 7.93 29.39 3.27
C LYS A 413 7.84 27.91 3.66
N ARG A 414 7.02 27.11 2.97
CA ARG A 414 6.90 25.67 3.23
C ARG A 414 8.21 24.93 2.93
N LEU A 415 8.92 25.32 1.89
CA LEU A 415 10.22 24.72 1.55
C LEU A 415 11.28 24.93 2.65
N GLU A 416 11.29 26.07 3.32
CA GLU A 416 12.19 26.30 4.47
C GLU A 416 11.77 25.50 5.72
N GLU A 417 10.46 25.35 5.96
CA GLU A 417 9.96 24.47 7.03
C GLU A 417 10.32 22.99 6.78
N ILE A 418 10.29 22.54 5.52
CA ILE A 418 10.73 21.17 5.12
C ILE A 418 12.19 20.96 5.52
N LYS A 419 13.09 21.86 5.14
CA LYS A 419 14.54 21.75 5.43
C LYS A 419 14.81 21.72 6.93
N LYS A 420 14.14 22.58 7.69
CA LYS A 420 14.29 22.63 9.15
C LYS A 420 13.90 21.29 9.78
N LEU A 421 12.72 20.77 9.44
CA LEU A 421 12.25 19.50 9.99
C LEU A 421 13.13 18.32 9.54
N GLN A 422 13.58 18.31 8.28
CA GLN A 422 14.53 17.32 7.77
C GLN A 422 15.79 17.25 8.64
N GLN A 423 16.39 18.40 8.95
CA GLN A 423 17.59 18.47 9.78
C GLN A 423 17.33 17.84 11.16
N GLU A 424 16.26 18.25 11.84
CA GLU A 424 15.91 17.74 13.17
C GLU A 424 15.68 16.22 13.16
N ARG A 425 15.00 15.69 12.13
CA ARG A 425 14.74 14.25 12.01
C ARG A 425 15.98 13.44 11.67
N VAL A 426 16.87 13.94 10.84
CA VAL A 426 18.15 13.27 10.51
C VAL A 426 19.06 13.25 11.73
N GLU A 427 19.15 14.36 12.48
CA GLU A 427 19.91 14.42 13.74
C GLU A 427 19.36 13.41 14.76
N PHE A 428 18.04 13.36 14.91
CA PHE A 428 17.40 12.40 15.80
C PHE A 428 17.62 10.95 15.36
N TRP A 429 17.45 10.64 14.06
CA TRP A 429 17.74 9.33 13.49
C TRP A 429 19.15 8.86 13.86
N ASN A 430 20.16 9.69 13.58
CA ASN A 430 21.56 9.35 13.82
C ASN A 430 21.85 9.10 15.30
N SER A 431 21.14 9.78 16.21
CA SER A 431 21.29 9.57 17.65
C SER A 431 20.69 8.25 18.15
N GLN A 432 19.58 7.79 17.56
CA GLN A 432 18.81 6.64 18.05
C GLN A 432 19.06 5.34 17.29
N ARG A 433 19.61 5.44 16.08
CA ARG A 433 19.73 4.32 15.13
C ARG A 433 21.18 4.15 14.66
N THR A 434 22.13 4.29 15.60
CA THR A 434 23.57 4.12 15.36
C THR A 434 23.87 2.78 14.69
N GLY A 435 24.55 2.81 13.55
CA GLY A 435 24.89 1.61 12.77
C GLY A 435 23.85 1.21 11.71
N LEU A 436 22.68 1.87 11.64
CA LEU A 436 21.70 1.71 10.55
C LEU A 436 21.94 2.79 9.48
N ILE A 437 22.76 2.46 8.48
CA ILE A 437 23.20 3.36 7.40
C ILE A 437 22.84 2.76 6.03
N PRO A 438 22.41 3.57 5.04
CA PRO A 438 22.22 5.03 5.11
C PRO A 438 20.93 5.45 5.82
N CYS A 439 20.94 6.64 6.44
CA CYS A 439 19.73 7.30 6.91
C CYS A 439 18.87 7.67 5.71
N ARG A 440 17.73 7.00 5.54
CA ARG A 440 16.79 7.25 4.44
C ARG A 440 15.83 8.41 4.70
N VAL A 441 15.81 8.95 5.92
CA VAL A 441 14.93 10.08 6.28
C VAL A 441 15.23 11.30 5.40
N GLY A 442 16.51 11.63 5.19
CA GLY A 442 16.92 12.75 4.34
C GLY A 442 16.37 12.63 2.91
N ASP A 443 16.53 11.45 2.30
CA ASP A 443 16.07 11.14 0.95
C ASP A 443 14.56 11.43 0.76
N PHE A 444 13.72 11.15 1.76
CA PHE A 444 12.28 11.42 1.69
C PHE A 444 11.97 12.92 1.63
N TYR A 445 12.63 13.72 2.44
CA TYR A 445 12.41 15.17 2.48
C TYR A 445 12.95 15.86 1.23
N ASP A 446 14.10 15.44 0.72
CA ASP A 446 14.65 15.91 -0.55
C ASP A 446 13.68 15.60 -1.71
N PHE A 447 13.13 14.39 -1.71
CA PHE A 447 12.12 13.98 -2.68
C PHE A 447 10.88 14.89 -2.60
N VAL A 448 10.37 15.19 -1.40
CA VAL A 448 9.21 16.07 -1.21
C VAL A 448 9.46 17.48 -1.70
N GLN A 449 10.62 18.04 -1.34
CA GLN A 449 11.03 19.38 -1.78
C GLN A 449 11.08 19.45 -3.31
N LYS A 450 11.68 18.46 -3.95
CA LYS A 450 11.73 18.35 -5.41
C LYS A 450 10.33 18.32 -6.03
N ASN A 451 9.44 17.45 -5.54
CA ASN A 451 8.08 17.32 -6.09
C ASN A 451 7.25 18.61 -5.90
N CYS A 452 7.40 19.29 -4.76
CA CYS A 452 6.71 20.56 -4.52
C CYS A 452 7.17 21.66 -5.50
N LEU A 453 8.48 21.74 -5.78
CA LEU A 453 9.03 22.68 -6.74
C LEU A 453 8.57 22.37 -8.17
N GLU A 454 8.77 21.12 -8.62
CA GLU A 454 8.44 20.70 -9.99
C GLU A 454 6.94 20.87 -10.30
N LEU A 455 6.05 20.46 -9.39
CA LEU A 455 4.62 20.66 -9.59
C LEU A 455 4.21 22.12 -9.47
N GLY A 456 4.82 22.87 -8.53
CA GLY A 456 4.58 24.30 -8.37
C GLY A 456 4.83 25.06 -9.67
N GLU A 457 5.98 24.85 -10.31
CA GLU A 457 6.34 25.46 -11.59
C GLU A 457 5.35 25.11 -12.72
N LYS A 458 4.90 23.86 -12.81
CA LYS A 458 3.89 23.44 -13.79
C LYS A 458 2.55 24.15 -13.57
N LEU A 459 2.09 24.23 -12.32
CA LEU A 459 0.79 24.83 -11.98
C LEU A 459 0.75 26.35 -12.14
N LEU A 460 1.90 27.02 -11.98
CA LEU A 460 2.07 28.46 -12.26
C LEU A 460 1.77 28.84 -13.72
N GLN A 461 1.75 27.88 -14.65
CA GLN A 461 1.32 28.10 -16.04
C GLN A 461 -0.20 28.30 -16.17
N ARG A 462 -0.99 27.93 -15.16
CA ARG A 462 -2.45 28.10 -15.09
C ARG A 462 -3.24 27.37 -16.18
N ASN A 463 -2.75 26.20 -16.62
CA ASN A 463 -3.45 25.33 -17.56
C ASN A 463 -3.52 23.90 -17.03
N TRP A 464 -4.72 23.38 -16.81
CA TRP A 464 -4.91 22.00 -16.34
C TRP A 464 -6.29 21.44 -16.63
N VAL A 465 -6.36 20.12 -16.77
CA VAL A 465 -7.61 19.35 -16.68
C VAL A 465 -7.84 18.95 -15.23
N ARG A 466 -9.07 19.04 -14.76
CA ARG A 466 -9.54 18.42 -13.52
C ARG A 466 -10.53 17.32 -13.88
N ILE A 467 -10.26 16.10 -13.45
CA ILE A 467 -11.09 14.91 -13.69
C ILE A 467 -11.56 14.33 -12.36
N ARG A 468 -12.81 13.87 -12.29
CA ARG A 468 -13.41 13.25 -11.11
C ARG A 468 -13.59 11.75 -11.35
N PHE A 469 -12.87 10.94 -10.59
CA PHE A 469 -12.89 9.48 -10.70
C PHE A 469 -13.83 8.83 -9.68
N MET A 470 -14.33 7.66 -10.05
CA MET A 470 -14.91 6.63 -9.19
C MET A 470 -14.20 5.31 -9.51
N LEU A 471 -13.34 4.83 -8.61
CA LEU A 471 -12.58 3.59 -8.79
C LEU A 471 -13.06 2.53 -7.78
N PRO A 472 -13.77 1.47 -8.23
CA PRO A 472 -14.16 0.35 -7.38
C PRO A 472 -12.98 -0.59 -7.01
N VAL A 473 -11.74 -0.21 -7.34
CA VAL A 473 -10.50 -0.91 -6.92
C VAL A 473 -9.57 0.06 -6.22
N GLN A 474 -8.94 -0.43 -5.15
CA GLN A 474 -7.87 0.27 -4.45
C GLN A 474 -6.54 0.35 -5.25
N TYR A 475 -6.36 -0.46 -6.30
CA TYR A 475 -5.12 -0.55 -7.11
C TYR A 475 -5.14 0.23 -8.43
N GLY A 476 -6.26 0.91 -8.71
CA GLY A 476 -6.32 2.01 -9.67
C GLY A 476 -7.12 1.74 -10.94
N ALA A 477 -7.18 2.79 -11.76
CA ALA A 477 -7.49 2.80 -13.18
C ALA A 477 -6.17 2.69 -13.94
N PRO A 478 -5.83 1.50 -14.48
CA PRO A 478 -4.65 1.33 -15.29
C PRO A 478 -4.80 2.14 -16.58
N ARG A 479 -3.81 2.99 -16.86
CA ARG A 479 -3.60 3.68 -18.15
C ARG A 479 -4.82 4.43 -18.67
N THR A 480 -5.26 5.43 -17.91
CA THR A 480 -6.15 6.47 -18.44
C THR A 480 -5.30 7.54 -19.12
N ALA A 481 -5.67 7.96 -20.33
CA ALA A 481 -5.08 9.08 -21.04
C ALA A 481 -6.14 10.14 -21.33
N LEU A 482 -5.72 11.41 -21.33
CA LEU A 482 -6.58 12.53 -21.67
C LEU A 482 -5.95 13.33 -22.81
N SER A 483 -6.76 13.71 -23.78
CA SER A 483 -6.32 14.56 -24.89
C SER A 483 -7.26 15.72 -25.09
N LEU A 484 -6.73 16.94 -25.17
CA LEU A 484 -7.50 18.13 -25.51
C LEU A 484 -7.34 18.44 -26.99
N ARG A 485 -8.44 18.80 -27.66
CA ARG A 485 -8.38 19.34 -29.02
C ARG A 485 -8.35 20.85 -28.98
N SER A 486 -7.33 21.44 -29.58
CA SER A 486 -7.11 22.88 -29.66
C SER A 486 -6.66 23.24 -31.06
N LYS A 487 -7.36 24.18 -31.72
CA LYS A 487 -7.09 24.61 -33.11
C LYS A 487 -6.99 23.42 -34.09
N GLY A 488 -7.85 22.42 -33.92
CA GLY A 488 -7.91 21.21 -34.76
C GLY A 488 -6.81 20.17 -34.51
N LYS A 489 -5.97 20.35 -33.48
CA LYS A 489 -4.92 19.40 -33.10
C LYS A 489 -5.18 18.80 -31.73
N TRP A 490 -4.93 17.51 -31.57
CA TRP A 490 -4.96 16.83 -30.29
C TRP A 490 -3.65 17.03 -29.53
N ILE A 491 -3.76 17.38 -28.25
CA ILE A 491 -2.67 17.56 -27.29
C ILE A 491 -2.95 16.57 -26.17
N GLY A 492 -2.22 15.46 -26.16
CA GLY A 492 -2.44 14.34 -25.25
C GLY A 492 -1.47 14.31 -24.08
N THR A 493 -1.89 13.65 -23.01
CA THR A 493 -1.00 13.16 -21.95
C THR A 493 -0.64 11.71 -22.24
N GLU A 494 0.54 11.26 -21.79
CA GLU A 494 0.80 9.82 -21.74
C GLU A 494 -0.23 9.12 -20.85
N GLY A 495 -0.59 7.88 -21.16
CA GLY A 495 -1.47 7.09 -20.32
C GLY A 495 -0.86 6.91 -18.94
N GLN A 496 -1.55 7.34 -17.90
CA GLN A 496 -1.10 7.25 -16.52
C GLN A 496 -1.93 6.24 -15.76
N VAL A 497 -1.32 5.62 -14.75
CA VAL A 497 -2.07 4.83 -13.78
C VAL A 497 -2.53 5.79 -12.68
N TYR A 498 -3.85 5.97 -12.58
CA TYR A 498 -4.43 6.74 -11.49
C TYR A 498 -4.81 5.75 -10.41
N LYS A 499 -4.06 5.75 -9.31
CA LYS A 499 -4.38 4.94 -8.15
C LYS A 499 -5.02 5.84 -7.11
N MET A 500 -5.87 5.25 -6.28
CA MET A 500 -5.94 5.76 -4.92
C MET A 500 -4.55 5.56 -4.32
N THR A 501 -3.99 6.62 -3.75
CA THR A 501 -2.68 6.51 -3.12
C THR A 501 -2.80 5.54 -1.95
N ARG A 502 -2.28 4.33 -2.14
CA ARG A 502 -2.25 3.13 -1.26
C ARG A 502 -1.79 3.39 0.19
N PHE A 503 -1.41 4.62 0.52
CA PHE A 503 -0.90 5.04 1.82
C PHE A 503 -1.22 6.52 2.15
N ALA A 504 -2.15 7.18 1.45
CA ALA A 504 -2.59 8.52 1.80
C ALA A 504 -3.82 8.47 2.70
N GLU A 505 -3.53 8.31 3.98
CA GLU A 505 -3.71 9.37 4.96
C GLU A 505 -5.12 9.91 5.30
N ASP A 506 -6.19 9.75 4.49
CA ASP A 506 -7.44 10.48 4.78
C ASP A 506 -8.78 9.76 4.50
N ASP A 507 -8.87 8.49 4.09
CA ASP A 507 -10.09 7.65 4.12
C ASP A 507 -9.89 6.46 3.16
N TRP A 508 -9.87 5.23 3.69
CA TRP A 508 -9.98 4.01 2.86
C TRP A 508 -11.33 3.92 2.11
N ASP A 509 -12.26 4.83 2.43
CA ASP A 509 -13.67 4.83 2.00
C ASP A 509 -13.94 5.64 0.72
N ARG A 510 -12.93 6.22 0.07
CA ARG A 510 -13.14 7.13 -1.06
C ARG A 510 -12.69 6.56 -2.39
N ALA A 511 -13.47 5.60 -2.90
CA ALA A 511 -13.51 5.29 -4.34
C ALA A 511 -13.67 6.56 -5.22
N LEU A 512 -14.14 7.67 -4.64
CA LEU A 512 -14.31 8.98 -5.27
C LEU A 512 -13.17 9.96 -4.95
N PHE A 513 -12.49 10.46 -5.98
CA PHE A 513 -11.50 11.53 -5.84
C PHE A 513 -11.43 12.41 -7.10
N GLU A 514 -10.88 13.60 -6.98
CA GLU A 514 -10.53 14.43 -8.15
C GLU A 514 -9.03 14.34 -8.42
N TYR A 515 -8.64 14.52 -9.67
CA TYR A 515 -7.24 14.56 -10.07
C TYR A 515 -6.97 15.73 -11.01
N VAL A 516 -5.87 16.43 -10.80
CA VAL A 516 -5.45 17.59 -11.60
C VAL A 516 -4.26 17.24 -12.48
N ILE A 517 -4.36 17.59 -13.76
CA ILE A 517 -3.37 17.25 -14.78
C ILE A 517 -2.95 18.53 -15.50
N PRO A 518 -1.75 19.06 -15.24
CA PRO A 518 -1.22 20.20 -15.99
C PRO A 518 -1.10 19.85 -17.47
N VAL A 519 -1.72 20.64 -18.33
CA VAL A 519 -1.69 20.47 -19.78
C VAL A 519 -2.03 21.81 -20.43
N GLU A 520 -1.22 22.23 -21.41
CA GLU A 520 -1.42 23.49 -22.11
C GLU A 520 -2.23 23.28 -23.39
N ALA A 521 -3.37 23.97 -23.49
CA ALA A 521 -4.20 24.02 -24.70
C ALA A 521 -4.83 25.41 -24.85
N ASP A 522 -4.87 25.96 -26.07
CA ASP A 522 -5.44 27.28 -26.33
C ASP A 522 -6.90 27.16 -26.80
N SER A 523 -7.82 27.59 -25.93
CA SER A 523 -9.25 27.61 -26.21
C SER A 523 -9.75 26.25 -26.75
N PRO A 524 -9.59 25.16 -25.98
CA PRO A 524 -9.92 23.82 -26.47
C PRO A 524 -11.42 23.67 -26.74
N ASP A 525 -11.73 22.86 -27.75
CA ASP A 525 -13.11 22.62 -28.21
C ASP A 525 -13.57 21.17 -27.99
N ALA A 526 -12.67 20.26 -27.62
CA ALA A 526 -12.99 18.88 -27.26
C ALA A 526 -12.01 18.29 -26.24
N LEU A 527 -12.48 17.27 -25.52
CA LEU A 527 -11.71 16.41 -24.62
C LEU A 527 -11.97 14.95 -25.00
N GLU A 528 -10.91 14.18 -25.13
CA GLU A 528 -10.93 12.73 -25.20
C GLU A 528 -10.46 12.15 -23.86
N ILE A 529 -11.16 11.12 -23.38
CA ILE A 529 -10.70 10.27 -22.28
C ILE A 529 -10.64 8.85 -22.84
N SER A 530 -9.48 8.21 -22.72
CA SER A 530 -9.28 6.82 -23.10
C SER A 530 -8.73 6.01 -21.93
N VAL A 531 -9.17 4.77 -21.82
CA VAL A 531 -8.74 3.81 -20.79
C VAL A 531 -8.37 2.51 -21.47
N ASP A 532 -7.16 2.04 -21.22
CA ASP A 532 -6.61 0.79 -21.75
C ASP A 532 -6.29 -0.20 -20.62
N ALA A 533 -6.13 -1.48 -20.94
CA ALA A 533 -5.53 -2.51 -20.06
C ALA A 533 -6.36 -2.95 -18.86
N TYR A 534 -7.58 -2.46 -18.68
CA TYR A 534 -8.46 -2.81 -17.58
C TYR A 534 -9.85 -2.21 -17.79
N GLY A 535 -10.90 -2.93 -17.40
CA GLY A 535 -12.23 -2.34 -17.28
C GLY A 535 -12.54 -1.97 -15.82
N GLY A 536 -13.55 -1.11 -15.64
CA GLY A 536 -14.00 -0.68 -14.32
C GLY A 536 -13.52 0.71 -13.89
N THR A 537 -13.05 1.55 -14.82
CA THR A 537 -12.75 2.95 -14.51
C THR A 537 -14.02 3.79 -14.60
N GLY A 538 -14.49 4.34 -13.48
CA GLY A 538 -15.60 5.29 -13.46
C GLY A 538 -15.10 6.73 -13.52
N VAL A 539 -15.74 7.57 -14.35
CA VAL A 539 -15.52 9.01 -14.41
C VAL A 539 -16.84 9.75 -14.26
N CYS A 540 -16.90 10.72 -13.35
CA CYS A 540 -18.10 11.54 -13.14
C CYS A 540 -18.10 12.76 -14.06
N PHE A 541 -16.96 13.45 -14.13
CA PHE A 541 -16.86 14.75 -14.80
C PHE A 541 -15.41 15.08 -15.14
N ALA A 542 -15.19 15.83 -16.21
CA ALA A 542 -13.88 16.38 -16.55
C ALA A 542 -14.01 17.79 -17.12
N GLU A 543 -13.18 18.71 -16.63
CA GLU A 543 -13.23 20.14 -16.96
C GLU A 543 -11.83 20.70 -17.17
N TYR A 544 -11.72 21.80 -17.92
CA TYR A 544 -10.44 22.44 -18.23
C TYR A 544 -10.39 23.88 -17.75
N PHE A 545 -9.25 24.28 -17.21
CA PHE A 545 -8.98 25.64 -16.75
C PHE A 545 -7.78 26.20 -17.51
N GLN A 546 -7.91 27.43 -18.01
CA GLN A 546 -6.81 28.18 -18.64
C GLN A 546 -6.85 29.64 -18.19
N CYS A 547 -5.82 30.11 -17.49
CA CYS A 547 -5.63 31.52 -17.12
C CYS A 547 -6.88 32.21 -16.51
N GLY A 548 -7.67 31.47 -15.73
CA GLY A 548 -8.90 31.96 -15.10
C GLY A 548 -10.18 31.83 -15.94
N ARG A 549 -10.07 31.37 -17.19
CA ARG A 549 -11.18 30.89 -18.02
C ARG A 549 -11.43 29.41 -17.72
N HIS A 550 -12.66 28.96 -17.97
CA HIS A 550 -13.16 27.65 -17.53
C HIS A 550 -13.99 27.01 -18.65
N TRP A 551 -13.69 25.75 -18.96
CA TRP A 551 -14.36 24.96 -20.00
C TRP A 551 -15.00 23.73 -19.37
N VAL A 552 -16.25 23.51 -19.74
CA VAL A 552 -17.07 22.40 -19.26
C VAL A 552 -17.58 21.55 -20.42
N PRO A 553 -17.90 20.27 -20.18
CA PRO A 553 -18.59 19.42 -21.14
C PRO A 553 -19.84 20.09 -21.71
N ASP A 554 -20.03 20.00 -23.03
CA ASP A 554 -21.20 20.55 -23.73
C ASP A 554 -22.08 19.44 -24.31
N ARG A 555 -21.50 18.56 -25.13
CA ARG A 555 -22.19 17.43 -25.75
C ARG A 555 -21.23 16.28 -26.04
N LEU A 556 -21.79 15.09 -26.12
CA LEU A 556 -21.10 13.89 -26.56
C LEU A 556 -20.87 13.95 -28.08
N LEU A 557 -19.66 13.63 -28.53
CA LEU A 557 -19.31 13.59 -29.95
C LEU A 557 -19.26 12.15 -30.46
N GLU A 558 -18.48 11.29 -29.80
CA GLU A 558 -18.31 9.88 -30.17
C GLU A 558 -17.74 9.06 -29.00
N TRP A 559 -17.81 7.74 -29.10
CA TRP A 559 -17.15 6.79 -28.20
C TRP A 559 -16.81 5.48 -28.93
N GLU A 560 -15.83 4.75 -28.43
CA GLU A 560 -15.38 3.44 -28.95
C GLU A 560 -15.15 2.46 -27.78
N GLY A 561 -15.35 1.17 -28.03
CA GLY A 561 -15.25 0.13 -27.01
C GLY A 561 -16.50 0.06 -26.12
N THR A 562 -16.33 -0.49 -24.93
CA THR A 562 -17.38 -0.63 -23.92
C THR A 562 -17.41 0.61 -23.03
N VAL A 563 -18.41 1.47 -23.25
CA VAL A 563 -18.67 2.66 -22.43
C VAL A 563 -20.11 2.63 -21.93
N ILE A 564 -20.31 2.55 -20.62
CA ILE A 564 -21.64 2.48 -20.00
C ILE A 564 -22.01 3.87 -19.48
N HIS A 565 -23.21 4.35 -19.84
CA HIS A 565 -23.73 5.68 -19.53
C HIS A 565 -22.80 6.85 -19.93
N PRO A 566 -22.40 6.97 -21.22
CA PRO A 566 -21.54 8.07 -21.69
C PRO A 566 -22.14 9.47 -21.46
N GLU A 567 -23.46 9.57 -21.33
CA GLU A 567 -24.17 10.82 -21.07
C GLU A 567 -23.90 11.43 -19.69
N HIS A 568 -23.46 10.63 -18.70
CA HIS A 568 -23.22 11.11 -17.35
C HIS A 568 -22.07 12.12 -17.26
N LEU A 569 -21.05 12.01 -18.13
CA LEU A 569 -19.95 12.97 -18.23
C LEU A 569 -20.38 14.41 -18.56
N LEU A 570 -21.59 14.62 -19.10
CA LEU A 570 -22.07 15.93 -19.51
C LEU A 570 -22.60 16.78 -18.35
N LYS A 571 -22.72 16.20 -17.15
CA LYS A 571 -23.28 16.89 -15.99
C LYS A 571 -22.37 16.71 -14.79
N ASN A 572 -22.14 17.81 -14.08
CA ASN A 572 -21.36 17.78 -12.85
C ASN A 572 -22.23 17.27 -11.68
N ASP A 573 -22.43 15.96 -11.62
CA ASP A 573 -23.07 15.27 -10.50
C ASP A 573 -22.31 13.97 -10.16
N ALA A 574 -22.85 13.17 -9.23
CA ALA A 574 -22.22 11.93 -8.77
C ALA A 574 -22.67 10.70 -9.60
N LYS A 575 -23.06 10.89 -10.86
CA LYS A 575 -23.32 9.78 -11.79
C LYS A 575 -22.07 9.48 -12.61
N PHE A 576 -21.92 8.22 -13.01
CA PHE A 576 -20.66 7.72 -13.57
C PHE A 576 -20.82 7.28 -15.01
N THR A 577 -19.86 7.65 -15.84
CA THR A 577 -19.56 6.96 -17.09
C THR A 577 -18.50 5.91 -16.80
N TRP A 578 -18.79 4.66 -17.13
CA TRP A 578 -17.86 3.54 -16.94
C TRP A 578 -17.13 3.21 -18.23
N PHE A 579 -15.82 3.06 -18.14
CA PHE A 579 -14.96 2.54 -19.19
C PHE A 579 -14.66 1.07 -18.90
N GLY A 580 -15.15 0.16 -19.75
CA GLY A 580 -15.19 -1.27 -19.51
C GLY A 580 -16.47 -1.74 -18.81
N SER A 581 -16.47 -2.95 -18.24
CA SER A 581 -17.69 -3.58 -17.72
C SER A 581 -18.17 -3.04 -16.38
N GLY A 582 -17.27 -2.44 -15.59
CA GLY A 582 -17.58 -2.08 -14.19
C GLY A 582 -17.41 -3.25 -13.22
N ASP A 583 -17.02 -4.44 -13.69
CA ASP A 583 -16.80 -5.65 -12.90
C ASP A 583 -15.33 -6.08 -13.03
N ILE A 584 -14.57 -5.88 -11.96
CA ILE A 584 -13.13 -6.10 -11.96
C ILE A 584 -12.75 -7.57 -12.05
N ARG A 585 -13.58 -8.47 -11.52
CA ARG A 585 -13.36 -9.92 -11.64
C ARG A 585 -13.47 -10.38 -13.08
N LEU A 586 -14.52 -9.92 -13.78
CA LEU A 586 -14.70 -10.21 -15.21
C LEU A 586 -13.56 -9.63 -16.04
N ASP A 587 -13.19 -8.37 -15.79
CA ASP A 587 -12.09 -7.72 -16.49
C ASP A 587 -10.72 -8.38 -16.18
N PHE A 588 -10.55 -8.95 -14.99
CA PHE A 588 -9.33 -9.71 -14.67
C PHE A 588 -9.28 -11.06 -15.40
N ALA A 589 -10.41 -11.76 -15.50
CA ALA A 589 -10.51 -13.08 -16.12
C ALA A 589 -10.45 -13.04 -17.66
N ASP A 590 -10.96 -11.98 -18.30
CA ASP A 590 -10.94 -11.83 -19.76
C ASP A 590 -9.84 -10.86 -20.23
N ARG A 591 -8.73 -11.42 -20.73
CA ARG A 591 -7.60 -10.64 -21.25
C ARG A 591 -7.94 -9.81 -22.49
N GLN A 592 -8.86 -10.26 -23.34
CA GLN A 592 -9.22 -9.49 -24.53
C GLN A 592 -10.00 -8.25 -24.13
N GLN A 593 -10.92 -8.43 -23.18
CA GLN A 593 -11.66 -7.32 -22.59
C GLN A 593 -10.74 -6.35 -21.84
N ALA A 594 -9.81 -6.87 -21.03
CA ALA A 594 -8.80 -6.03 -20.38
C ALA A 594 -7.95 -5.27 -21.40
N ALA A 595 -7.54 -5.90 -22.50
CA ALA A 595 -6.70 -5.25 -23.51
C ALA A 595 -7.44 -4.25 -24.39
N ALA A 596 -8.77 -4.20 -24.35
CA ALA A 596 -9.57 -3.30 -25.17
C ALA A 596 -9.38 -1.84 -24.73
N THR A 597 -9.24 -0.95 -25.72
CA THR A 597 -9.29 0.50 -25.50
C THR A 597 -10.74 0.96 -25.46
N ASN A 598 -11.14 1.59 -24.37
CA ASN A 598 -12.45 2.22 -24.22
C ASN A 598 -12.24 3.73 -24.23
N ARG A 599 -12.87 4.46 -25.16
CA ARG A 599 -12.67 5.91 -25.26
C ARG A 599 -13.97 6.67 -25.45
N ILE A 600 -13.98 7.91 -24.99
CA ILE A 600 -15.08 8.86 -25.22
C ILE A 600 -14.51 10.21 -25.64
N VAL A 601 -15.21 10.89 -26.54
CA VAL A 601 -14.90 12.25 -26.98
C VAL A 601 -16.11 13.14 -26.71
N ILE A 602 -15.89 14.21 -25.97
CA ILE A 602 -16.90 15.24 -25.65
C ILE A 602 -16.44 16.60 -26.18
N SER A 603 -17.37 17.44 -26.61
CA SER A 603 -17.04 18.84 -26.90
C SER A 603 -17.03 19.66 -25.62
N LEU A 604 -16.20 20.70 -25.61
CA LEU A 604 -16.08 21.65 -24.51
C LEU A 604 -16.68 23.00 -24.92
N LYS A 605 -17.31 23.67 -23.96
CA LYS A 605 -17.72 25.08 -24.09
C LYS A 605 -17.14 25.90 -22.95
N GLU A 606 -16.83 27.16 -23.23
CA GLU A 606 -16.41 28.10 -22.19
C GLU A 606 -17.61 28.48 -21.30
N GLU A 607 -17.50 28.21 -20.00
CA GLU A 607 -18.45 28.65 -19.00
C GLU A 607 -18.12 30.07 -18.57
N ARG A 608 -18.92 31.04 -19.02
CA ARG A 608 -18.81 32.43 -18.56
C ARG A 608 -19.35 32.51 -17.13
N ARG A 609 -18.47 32.47 -16.12
CA ARG A 609 -18.86 32.78 -14.73
C ARG A 609 -19.51 34.17 -14.70
N LYS A 610 -20.80 34.24 -14.35
CA LYS A 610 -21.43 35.51 -13.96
C LYS A 610 -20.66 36.01 -12.73
N ARG A 611 -20.01 37.17 -12.83
CA ARG A 611 -19.51 37.89 -11.66
C ARG A 611 -20.73 38.22 -10.80
N ASN A 612 -20.90 37.53 -9.68
CA ASN A 612 -21.75 38.01 -8.59
C ASN A 612 -20.97 39.03 -7.77
#